data_AF-A0A166KUG4-F1
#
_entry.id   AF-A0A166KUG4-F1
#
_cell.length_a   1.000
_cell.length_b   1.000
_cell.length_c   1.000
_cell.angle_alpha   90.00
_cell.angle_beta   90.00
_cell.angle_gamma   90.00
#
_symmetry.space_group_name_H-M   'P 1'
#
loop_
_entity.id
_entity.type
_entity.pdbx_description
1 polymer ?
#
loop_
_entity_poly.entity_id
_entity_poly.type
_entity_poly.pdbx_seq_one_letter_code
_entity_poly.pdbx_strand_id
1 'polypeptide(L)'
;MLRFYRRGKLAIDVRILQDMVSICYDGMMANFDFCRKATNTLDKQVFRRLGDVFQLYCETIWDMIEKHKSPNTTHHQAASALSGSVGDAYWQSQQMPLAQQPQRLIQVNQYVARQLEKLLQQVNTKSLMKALTKPLSQLKVQLDNAQRQRLAAQRENLTTVVS
;
A
#
# COMPACT_ATOMS: atom_id res chain seq x y z
N MET A 1 37.43 -2.39 -9.03
CA MET A 1 37.08 -2.90 -7.68
C MET A 1 35.63 -3.39 -7.70
N LEU A 2 35.39 -4.59 -8.23
CA LEU A 2 34.07 -5.20 -8.37
C LEU A 2 33.61 -5.70 -7.00
N ARG A 3 32.68 -4.98 -6.37
CA ARG A 3 32.05 -5.41 -5.12
C ARG A 3 31.29 -6.70 -5.39
N PHE A 4 31.84 -7.81 -4.88
CA PHE A 4 31.07 -9.00 -4.55
C PHE A 4 30.01 -8.62 -3.52
N TYR A 5 28.93 -7.98 -3.96
CA TYR A 5 27.71 -7.90 -3.18
C TYR A 5 27.32 -9.36 -2.89
N ARG A 6 27.32 -9.74 -1.61
CA ARG A 6 26.93 -11.08 -1.15
C ARG A 6 25.58 -11.42 -1.77
N ARG A 7 25.58 -12.27 -2.82
CA ARG A 7 24.40 -12.65 -3.61
C ARG A 7 23.18 -13.02 -2.75
N GLY A 8 23.41 -13.58 -1.55
CA GLY A 8 22.35 -13.92 -0.60
C GLY A 8 21.58 -12.74 0.00
N LYS A 9 22.22 -11.58 0.26
CA LYS A 9 21.53 -10.42 0.84
C LYS A 9 20.57 -9.76 -0.15
N LEU A 10 21.00 -9.65 -1.40
CA LEU A 10 20.17 -9.09 -2.47
C LEU A 10 18.97 -10.01 -2.80
N ALA A 11 19.17 -11.33 -2.76
CA ALA A 11 18.09 -12.29 -2.97
C ALA A 11 16.98 -12.18 -1.90
N ILE A 12 17.35 -11.96 -0.63
CA ILE A 12 16.39 -11.73 0.46
C ILE A 12 15.64 -10.42 0.25
N ASP A 13 16.37 -9.34 -0.06
CA ASP A 13 15.75 -8.03 -0.30
C ASP A 13 14.76 -8.09 -1.47
N VAL A 14 15.07 -8.81 -2.57
CA VAL A 14 14.13 -8.95 -3.70
C VAL A 14 12.86 -9.70 -3.33
N ARG A 15 12.92 -10.71 -2.45
CA ARG A 15 11.70 -11.38 -1.94
C ARG A 15 10.84 -10.43 -1.13
N ILE A 16 11.46 -9.62 -0.28
CA ILE A 16 10.75 -8.57 0.48
C ILE A 16 10.10 -7.57 -0.48
N LEU A 17 10.82 -7.15 -1.53
CA LEU A 17 10.26 -6.26 -2.55
C LEU A 17 9.08 -6.89 -3.29
N GLN A 18 9.10 -8.19 -3.56
CA GLN A 18 7.98 -8.90 -4.18
C GLN A 18 6.74 -8.95 -3.29
N ASP A 19 6.91 -9.17 -1.99
CA ASP A 19 5.81 -9.07 -1.04
C ASP A 19 5.24 -7.64 -0.98
N MET A 20 6.12 -6.64 -0.91
CA MET A 20 5.72 -5.24 -0.89
C MET A 20 4.97 -4.85 -2.17
N VAL A 21 5.41 -5.28 -3.36
CA VAL A 21 4.72 -4.92 -4.61
C VAL A 21 3.34 -5.59 -4.70
N SER A 22 3.22 -6.85 -4.26
CA SER A 22 1.93 -7.55 -4.20
C SER A 22 0.94 -6.82 -3.28
N ILE A 23 1.37 -6.50 -2.06
CA ILE A 23 0.59 -5.75 -1.07
C ILE A 23 0.17 -4.37 -1.58
N CYS A 24 1.10 -3.63 -2.19
CA CYS A 24 0.81 -2.31 -2.74
C CYS A 24 -0.14 -2.39 -3.95
N TYR A 25 -0.05 -3.44 -4.76
CA TYR A 25 -0.93 -3.64 -5.91
C TYR A 25 -2.38 -3.91 -5.45
N ASP A 26 -2.57 -4.78 -4.46
CA ASP A 26 -3.89 -5.01 -3.85
C ASP A 26 -4.47 -3.73 -3.27
N GLY A 27 -3.64 -2.93 -2.58
CA GLY A 27 -4.02 -1.61 -2.09
C GLY A 27 -4.43 -0.67 -3.19
N MET A 28 -3.64 -0.54 -4.26
CA MET A 28 -3.97 0.29 -5.42
C MET A 28 -5.33 -0.10 -6.02
N MET A 29 -5.52 -1.40 -6.28
CA MET A 29 -6.73 -1.92 -6.91
C MET A 29 -7.97 -1.69 -6.04
N ALA A 30 -7.90 -2.00 -4.75
CA ALA A 30 -9.03 -1.84 -3.84
C ALA A 30 -9.45 -0.36 -3.70
N ASN A 31 -8.48 0.56 -3.60
CA ASN A 31 -8.76 1.98 -3.48
C ASN A 31 -9.34 2.57 -4.78
N PHE A 32 -8.83 2.20 -5.95
CA PHE A 32 -9.39 2.63 -7.22
C PHE A 32 -10.76 2.03 -7.52
N ASP A 33 -10.98 0.76 -7.19
CA ASP A 33 -12.28 0.12 -7.34
C ASP A 33 -13.35 0.83 -6.49
N PHE A 34 -13.06 1.10 -5.22
CA PHE A 34 -13.99 1.85 -4.37
C PHE A 34 -14.19 3.29 -4.87
N CYS A 35 -13.13 3.97 -5.32
CA CYS A 35 -13.25 5.31 -5.93
C CYS A 35 -14.27 5.34 -7.09
N ARG A 36 -14.34 4.28 -7.90
CA ARG A 36 -15.31 4.21 -9.01
C ARG A 36 -16.75 4.01 -8.52
N LYS A 37 -16.91 3.30 -7.40
CA LYS A 37 -18.22 2.98 -6.79
C LYS A 37 -18.76 4.07 -5.86
N ALA A 38 -17.87 4.88 -5.26
CA ALA A 38 -18.24 5.91 -4.31
C ALA A 38 -19.22 6.92 -4.93
N THR A 39 -20.29 7.26 -4.21
CA THR A 39 -21.30 8.21 -4.68
C THR A 39 -21.00 9.65 -4.27
N ASN A 40 -20.29 9.85 -3.15
CA ASN A 40 -19.93 11.17 -2.65
C ASN A 40 -18.55 11.62 -3.14
N THR A 41 -18.40 12.93 -3.37
CA THR A 41 -17.18 13.55 -3.92
C THR A 41 -15.98 13.40 -3.00
N LEU A 42 -16.19 13.49 -1.68
CA LEU A 42 -15.12 13.37 -0.69
C LEU A 42 -14.43 12.01 -0.79
N ASP A 43 -15.20 10.93 -0.74
CA ASP A 43 -14.69 9.57 -0.84
C ASP A 43 -14.01 9.34 -2.19
N LYS A 44 -14.59 9.78 -3.31
CA LYS A 44 -13.92 9.69 -4.60
C LYS A 44 -12.51 10.29 -4.56
N GLN A 45 -12.37 11.52 -4.04
CA GLN A 45 -11.07 12.19 -3.98
C GLN A 45 -10.10 11.49 -3.02
N VAL A 46 -10.57 11.08 -1.85
CA VAL A 46 -9.76 10.40 -0.84
C VAL A 46 -9.20 9.09 -1.39
N PHE A 47 -10.06 8.22 -1.89
CA PHE A 47 -9.67 6.89 -2.35
C PHE A 47 -8.92 6.94 -3.68
N ARG A 48 -9.16 7.95 -4.53
CA ARG A 48 -8.30 8.22 -5.68
C ARG A 48 -6.86 8.51 -5.26
N ARG A 49 -6.66 9.46 -4.35
CA ARG A 49 -5.31 9.85 -3.87
C ARG A 49 -4.59 8.68 -3.21
N LEU A 50 -5.30 7.88 -2.40
CA LEU A 50 -4.72 6.70 -1.78
C LEU A 50 -4.28 5.68 -2.84
N GLY A 51 -5.12 5.43 -3.85
CA GLY A 51 -4.75 4.57 -4.99
C GLY A 51 -3.53 5.09 -5.75
N ASP A 52 -3.47 6.38 -6.04
CA ASP A 52 -2.32 7.01 -6.73
C ASP A 52 -1.01 6.86 -5.92
N VAL A 53 -1.06 6.94 -4.58
CA VAL A 53 0.13 6.73 -3.75
C VAL A 53 0.55 5.27 -3.69
N PHE A 54 -0.40 4.32 -3.63
CA PHE A 54 -0.07 2.90 -3.75
C PHE A 54 0.55 2.58 -5.11
N GLN A 55 0.03 3.16 -6.19
CA GLN A 55 0.60 3.04 -7.53
C GLN A 55 2.05 3.54 -7.57
N LEU A 56 2.32 4.74 -7.07
CA LEU A 56 3.68 5.28 -7.01
C LEU A 56 4.62 4.36 -6.22
N TYR A 57 4.13 3.75 -5.14
CA TYR A 57 4.90 2.79 -4.36
C TYR A 57 5.21 1.53 -5.20
N CYS A 58 4.22 0.95 -5.88
CA CYS A 58 4.41 -0.17 -6.79
C CYS A 58 5.46 0.13 -7.86
N GLU A 59 5.33 1.26 -8.54
CA GLU A 59 6.26 1.70 -9.59
C GLU A 59 7.68 1.83 -9.04
N THR A 60 7.84 2.46 -7.87
CA THR A 60 9.14 2.60 -7.21
C THR A 60 9.76 1.25 -6.88
N ILE A 61 8.97 0.28 -6.39
CA ILE A 61 9.46 -1.06 -6.08
C ILE A 61 9.85 -1.80 -7.37
N TRP A 62 9.03 -1.72 -8.41
CA TRP A 62 9.28 -2.39 -9.69
C TRP A 62 10.57 -1.89 -10.34
N ASP A 63 10.74 -0.57 -10.39
CA ASP A 63 11.97 0.10 -10.82
C ASP A 63 13.22 -0.45 -10.10
N MET A 64 13.10 -0.69 -8.80
CA MET A 64 14.19 -1.22 -7.99
C MET A 64 14.44 -2.69 -8.27
N ILE A 65 13.39 -3.50 -8.42
CA ILE A 65 13.52 -4.92 -8.80
C ILE A 65 14.23 -5.01 -10.17
N GLU A 66 13.81 -4.23 -11.16
CA GLU A 66 14.42 -4.23 -12.49
C GLU A 66 15.90 -3.82 -12.45
N LYS A 67 16.24 -2.74 -11.74
CA LYS A 67 17.63 -2.27 -11.58
C LYS A 67 18.55 -3.28 -10.89
N HIS A 68 18.00 -4.22 -10.12
CA HIS A 68 18.75 -5.22 -9.38
C HIS A 68 18.56 -6.65 -9.92
N LYS A 69 17.81 -6.81 -11.02
CA LYS A 69 17.54 -8.11 -11.64
C LYS A 69 18.82 -8.62 -12.30
N SER A 70 19.32 -9.77 -11.84
CA SER A 70 20.35 -10.52 -12.54
C SER A 70 19.66 -11.43 -13.57
N PRO A 71 20.24 -11.64 -14.76
CA PRO A 71 19.66 -12.53 -15.79
C PRO A 71 19.42 -13.97 -15.32
N ASN A 72 20.03 -14.39 -14.20
CA ASN A 72 19.86 -15.72 -13.62
C ASN A 72 18.84 -15.80 -12.47
N THR A 73 18.15 -14.71 -12.14
CA THR A 73 17.17 -14.75 -11.05
C THR A 73 15.78 -15.12 -11.57
N THR A 74 15.51 -16.43 -11.61
CA THR A 74 14.15 -16.97 -11.79
C THR A 74 13.33 -16.65 -10.55
N HIS A 75 12.48 -15.63 -10.65
CA HIS A 75 11.58 -15.24 -9.59
C HIS A 75 10.18 -15.78 -9.86
N HIS A 76 9.98 -17.08 -9.64
CA HIS A 76 8.65 -17.64 -9.44
C HIS A 76 8.52 -17.95 -7.96
N GLN A 77 7.87 -17.06 -7.22
CA GLN A 77 7.43 -17.35 -5.85
C GLN A 77 5.96 -17.06 -5.72
N ALA A 78 5.27 -17.97 -5.03
CA ALA A 78 3.91 -17.76 -4.57
C ALA A 78 3.86 -16.58 -3.59
N ALA A 79 2.72 -15.90 -3.55
CA ALA A 79 2.41 -14.88 -2.56
C ALA A 79 2.79 -15.35 -1.15
N SER A 80 3.55 -14.55 -0.40
CA SER A 80 3.81 -14.88 1.01
C SER A 80 2.52 -14.88 1.83
N ALA A 81 2.51 -15.57 2.97
CA ALA A 81 1.37 -15.59 3.88
C ALA A 81 0.89 -14.18 4.28
N LEU A 82 1.83 -13.23 4.41
CA LEU A 82 1.49 -11.84 4.67
C LEU A 82 0.72 -11.23 3.50
N SER A 83 1.24 -11.35 2.27
CA SER A 83 0.55 -10.83 1.09
C SER A 83 -0.82 -11.49 0.88
N GLY A 84 -0.96 -12.80 1.14
CA GLY A 84 -2.25 -13.49 1.15
C GLY A 84 -3.22 -12.90 2.16
N SER A 85 -2.79 -12.71 3.41
CA SER A 85 -3.64 -12.12 4.46
C SER A 85 -4.07 -10.67 4.17
N VAL A 86 -3.22 -9.90 3.47
CA VAL A 86 -3.54 -8.54 3.03
C VAL A 86 -4.58 -8.58 1.91
N GLY A 87 -4.37 -9.44 0.91
CA GLY A 87 -5.33 -9.66 -0.17
C GLY A 87 -6.69 -10.05 0.37
N ASP A 88 -6.75 -10.97 1.33
CA ASP A 88 -7.99 -11.38 2.00
C ASP A 88 -8.66 -10.21 2.74
N ALA A 89 -7.89 -9.35 3.41
CA ALA A 89 -8.44 -8.19 4.11
C ALA A 89 -9.05 -7.17 3.14
N TYR A 90 -8.41 -6.92 2.00
CA TYR A 90 -8.96 -6.08 0.94
C TYR A 90 -10.19 -6.72 0.29
N TRP A 91 -10.13 -8.00 -0.04
CA TRP A 91 -11.27 -8.75 -0.58
C TRP A 91 -12.48 -8.66 0.36
N GLN A 92 -12.30 -8.95 1.65
CA GLN A 92 -13.36 -8.83 2.66
C GLN A 92 -13.94 -7.42 2.72
N SER A 93 -13.10 -6.39 2.60
CA SER A 93 -13.57 -5.00 2.60
C SER A 93 -14.48 -4.69 1.40
N GLN A 94 -14.20 -5.27 0.23
CA GLN A 94 -14.99 -5.08 -0.99
C GLN A 94 -16.34 -5.82 -0.94
N GLN A 95 -16.45 -6.88 -0.14
CA GLN A 95 -17.70 -7.61 0.08
C GLN A 95 -18.66 -6.91 1.05
N MET A 96 -18.22 -5.87 1.76
CA MET A 96 -19.07 -5.15 2.70
C MET A 96 -20.09 -4.25 1.98
N PRO A 97 -21.20 -3.87 2.63
CA PRO A 97 -22.11 -2.85 2.11
C PRO A 97 -21.38 -1.53 1.82
N LEU A 98 -21.73 -0.83 0.72
CA LEU A 98 -21.04 0.39 0.28
C LEU A 98 -20.90 1.47 1.36
N ALA A 99 -21.87 1.58 2.27
CA ALA A 99 -21.82 2.53 3.39
C ALA A 99 -20.70 2.21 4.42
N GLN A 100 -20.29 0.95 4.53
CA GLN A 100 -19.29 0.46 5.49
C GLN A 100 -17.90 0.29 4.85
N GLN A 101 -17.83 0.02 3.54
CA GLN A 101 -16.58 -0.16 2.79
C GLN A 101 -15.53 0.92 3.08
N PRO A 102 -15.85 2.23 3.04
CA PRO A 102 -14.80 3.22 3.19
C PRO A 102 -14.09 3.18 4.55
N GLN A 103 -14.84 2.98 5.64
CA GLN A 103 -14.25 2.87 6.97
C GLN A 103 -13.35 1.64 7.07
N ARG A 104 -13.81 0.51 6.52
CA ARG A 104 -13.01 -0.72 6.49
C ARG A 104 -11.75 -0.56 5.65
N LEU A 105 -11.85 0.03 4.46
CA LEU A 105 -10.71 0.24 3.57
C LEU A 105 -9.63 1.11 4.21
N ILE A 106 -10.01 2.18 4.93
CA ILE A 106 -9.03 2.99 5.68
C ILE A 106 -8.31 2.14 6.74
N GLN A 107 -9.02 1.30 7.49
CA GLN A 107 -8.39 0.42 8.48
C GLN A 107 -7.42 -0.58 7.84
N VAL A 108 -7.81 -1.18 6.71
CA VAL A 108 -6.94 -2.11 5.96
C VAL A 108 -5.71 -1.36 5.42
N ASN A 109 -5.88 -0.19 4.82
CA ASN A 109 -4.76 0.63 4.34
C ASN A 109 -3.79 1.02 5.46
N GLN A 110 -4.31 1.36 6.66
CA GLN A 110 -3.48 1.64 7.84
C GLN A 110 -2.72 0.41 8.33
N TYR A 111 -3.38 -0.75 8.34
CA TYR A 111 -2.72 -2.02 8.63
C TYR A 111 -1.59 -2.29 7.64
N VAL A 112 -1.86 -2.13 6.34
CA VAL A 112 -0.89 -2.31 5.26
C VAL A 112 0.30 -1.37 5.40
N ALA A 113 0.07 -0.08 5.68
CA ALA A 113 1.17 0.87 5.89
C ALA A 113 2.12 0.43 7.02
N ARG A 114 1.59 -0.14 8.11
CA ARG A 114 2.40 -0.70 9.20
C ARG A 114 3.17 -1.95 8.77
N GLN A 115 2.58 -2.81 7.93
CA GLN A 115 3.28 -4.00 7.42
C GLN A 115 4.39 -3.62 6.44
N LEU A 116 4.15 -2.65 5.55
CA LEU A 116 5.17 -2.12 4.65
C LEU A 116 6.34 -1.51 5.43
N GLU A 117 6.08 -0.82 6.54
CA GLU A 117 7.13 -0.31 7.44
C GLU A 117 7.97 -1.45 8.05
N LYS A 118 7.34 -2.53 8.50
CA LYS A 118 8.04 -3.72 9.03
C LYS A 118 8.85 -4.45 7.95
N LEU A 119 8.33 -4.55 6.74
CA LEU A 119 9.06 -5.15 5.61
C LEU A 119 10.25 -4.28 5.22
N LEU A 120 10.07 -2.96 5.18
CA LEU A 120 11.14 -2.03 4.87
C LEU A 120 12.30 -2.12 5.88
N GLN A 121 12.01 -2.33 7.16
CA GLN A 121 13.03 -2.56 8.20
C GLN A 121 13.85 -3.85 7.99
N GLN A 122 13.33 -4.82 7.23
CA GLN A 122 14.03 -6.06 6.90
C GLN A 122 14.91 -5.92 5.64
N VAL A 123 14.75 -4.84 4.88
CA VAL A 123 15.57 -4.54 3.69
C VAL A 123 16.98 -4.18 4.12
N ASN A 124 17.95 -4.99 3.74
CA ASN A 124 19.36 -4.83 4.14
C ASN A 124 20.09 -3.78 3.30
N THR A 125 19.60 -3.53 2.09
CA THR A 125 20.25 -2.61 1.15
C THR A 125 19.82 -1.16 1.41
N LYS A 126 20.76 -0.34 1.90
CA LYS A 126 20.53 1.07 2.26
C LYS A 126 19.94 1.92 1.11
N SER A 127 20.33 1.68 -0.14
CA SER A 127 19.78 2.41 -1.29
C SER A 127 18.30 2.08 -1.52
N LEU A 128 17.93 0.80 -1.44
CA LEU A 128 16.53 0.35 -1.52
C LEU A 128 15.71 0.96 -0.38
N MET A 129 16.22 0.84 0.85
CA MET A 129 15.54 1.39 2.02
C MET A 129 15.27 2.90 1.89
N LYS A 130 16.27 3.67 1.44
CA LYS A 130 16.15 5.11 1.21
C LYS A 130 15.11 5.44 0.14
N ALA A 131 15.08 4.69 -0.96
CA ALA A 131 14.15 4.92 -2.05
C ALA A 131 12.69 4.67 -1.64
N LEU A 132 12.43 3.66 -0.80
CA LEU A 132 11.09 3.26 -0.38
C LEU A 132 10.57 4.03 0.84
N THR A 133 11.46 4.72 1.57
CA THR A 133 11.06 5.54 2.72
C THR A 133 10.13 6.69 2.31
N LYS A 134 10.45 7.40 1.21
CA LYS A 134 9.66 8.54 0.73
C LYS A 134 8.21 8.15 0.36
N PRO A 135 7.95 7.14 -0.50
CA PRO A 135 6.58 6.74 -0.82
C PRO A 135 5.84 6.20 0.40
N LEU A 136 6.52 5.51 1.34
CA LEU A 136 5.89 5.11 2.60
C LEU A 136 5.44 6.29 3.46
N SER A 137 6.27 7.32 3.59
CA SER A 137 5.89 8.54 4.32
C SER A 137 4.71 9.24 3.64
N GLN A 138 4.69 9.31 2.32
CA GLN A 138 3.56 9.87 1.57
C GLN A 138 2.27 9.09 1.83
N LEU A 139 2.32 7.74 1.84
CA LEU A 139 1.17 6.90 2.16
C LEU A 139 0.64 7.18 3.57
N LYS A 140 1.52 7.22 4.58
CA LYS A 140 1.14 7.51 5.97
C LYS A 140 0.47 8.88 6.09
N VAL A 141 1.04 9.92 5.48
CA VAL A 141 0.45 11.27 5.47
C VAL A 141 -0.92 11.30 4.80
N GLN A 142 -1.08 10.63 3.65
CA GLN A 142 -2.39 10.61 2.98
C GLN A 142 -3.44 9.84 3.77
N LEU A 143 -3.06 8.79 4.50
CA LEU A 143 -3.96 8.07 5.40
C LEU A 143 -4.42 8.93 6.57
N ASP A 144 -3.50 9.69 7.18
CA ASP A 144 -3.84 10.61 8.26
C ASP A 144 -4.76 11.74 7.77
N ASN A 145 -4.53 12.24 6.56
CA ASN A 145 -5.40 13.23 5.92
C ASN A 145 -6.79 12.65 5.64
N ALA A 146 -6.86 11.45 5.06
CA ALA A 146 -8.12 10.76 4.77
C ALA A 146 -8.94 10.54 6.04
N GLN A 147 -8.31 10.07 7.11
CA GLN A 147 -8.98 9.86 8.39
C GLN A 147 -9.51 11.17 8.97
N ARG A 148 -8.69 12.24 8.97
CA ARG A 148 -9.12 13.56 9.47
C ARG A 148 -10.30 14.13 8.68
N GLN A 149 -10.26 14.07 7.35
CA GLN A 149 -11.34 14.58 6.51
C GLN A 149 -12.66 13.85 6.75
N ARG A 150 -12.61 12.52 6.90
CA ARG A 150 -13.80 11.72 7.18
C ARG A 150 -14.39 12.00 8.56
N LEU A 151 -13.54 12.15 9.58
CA LEU A 151 -13.98 12.51 10.93
C LEU A 151 -14.63 13.89 10.96
N ALA A 152 -14.12 14.85 10.19
CA ALA A 152 -14.74 16.17 10.06
C ALA A 152 -16.13 16.08 9.41
N ALA A 153 -16.26 15.39 8.28
CA ALA A 153 -17.53 15.21 7.58
C ALA A 153 -18.60 14.48 8.43
N GLN A 154 -18.19 13.52 9.27
CA GLN A 154 -19.09 12.85 10.21
C GLN A 154 -19.63 13.79 11.29
N ARG A 155 -18.83 14.76 11.75
CA ARG A 155 -19.23 15.76 12.75
C ARG A 155 -20.18 16.82 12.17
N GLU A 156 -19.97 17.22 10.92
CA GLU A 156 -20.84 18.15 10.20
C GLU A 156 -22.24 17.57 9.92
N ASN A 157 -22.32 16.28 9.62
CA ASN A 157 -23.60 15.58 9.45
C ASN A 157 -24.39 15.43 10.77
N LEU A 158 -23.71 15.40 11.92
CA LEU A 158 -24.38 15.33 13.23
C LEU A 158 -24.94 16.69 13.68
N THR A 159 -24.35 17.80 13.23
CA THR A 159 -24.80 19.15 13.59
C THR A 159 -25.97 19.62 12.73
N THR A 160 -26.06 19.15 11.49
CA THR A 160 -27.18 19.44 10.56
C THR A 160 -28.46 18.67 10.84
N VAL A 161 -28.40 17.53 11.55
CA VAL A 161 -29.59 16.74 11.93
C VAL A 161 -30.27 17.27 13.21
N VAL A 162 -29.60 18.16 13.96
CA VAL A 162 -30.07 18.69 15.25
C VAL A 162 -30.53 20.16 15.13
N SER A 163 -30.52 20.74 13.93
CA SER A 163 -31.00 22.11 13.63
C SER A 163 -32.31 22.06 12.87
#